data_AF-A0A1H1GD18-F1
#
_entry.id   AF-A0A1H1GD18-F1
#
_cell.length_a   1.000
_cell.length_b   1.000
_cell.length_c   1.000
_cell.angle_alpha   90.00
_cell.angle_beta   90.00
_cell.angle_gamma   90.00
#
_symmetry.space_group_name_H-M   'P 1'
#
loop_
_entity.id
_entity.type
_entity.pdbx_description
1 polymer ?
#
loop_
_entity_poly.entity_id
_entity_poly.type
_entity_poly.pdbx_seq_one_letter_code
_entity_poly.pdbx_strand_id
1 'polypeptide(L)' 'MTDSWIAVAMMFVGLFLVGGVVSFLKQGLKVFAALLGVGAVLSIAAGVLWW' A
#
# COMPACT_ATOMS: atom_id res chain seq x y z
N MET A 1 15.37 -9.08 14.92
CA MET A 1 15.74 -8.05 13.92
C MET A 1 15.03 -8.25 12.58
N THR A 2 14.66 -9.48 12.20
CA THR A 2 13.91 -9.77 10.96
C THR A 2 12.52 -9.15 10.91
N ASP A 3 11.83 -9.06 12.06
CA ASP A 3 10.45 -8.55 12.13
C ASP A 3 10.35 -7.06 11.76
N SER A 4 11.37 -6.28 12.15
CA SER A 4 11.48 -4.85 11.79
C SER A 4 11.64 -4.65 10.29
N TRP A 5 12.34 -5.56 9.59
CA TRP A 5 12.49 -5.50 8.14
C TRP A 5 11.18 -5.81 7.40
N ILE A 6 10.37 -6.71 7.95
CA ILE A 6 9.04 -7.03 7.39
C ILE A 6 8.11 -5.82 7.52
N ALA A 7 8.10 -5.15 8.67
CA ALA A 7 7.31 -3.93 8.87
C ALA A 7 7.70 -2.82 7.87
N VAL A 8 9.00 -2.59 7.67
CA VAL A 8 9.52 -1.62 6.69
C VAL A 8 9.11 -2.00 5.27
N ALA A 9 9.21 -3.28 4.90
CA ALA A 9 8.80 -3.75 3.58
C ALA A 9 7.29 -3.52 3.34
N MET A 10 6.45 -3.81 4.33
CA MET A 10 5.01 -3.57 4.24
C MET A 10 4.66 -2.08 4.11
N MET A 11 5.39 -1.21 4.81
CA MET A 11 5.21 0.25 4.67
C MET A 11 5.62 0.72 3.26
N PHE A 12 6.74 0.21 2.73
CA PHE A 12 7.18 0.55 1.38
C PHE A 12 6.15 0.11 0.32
N VAL A 13 5.65 -1.13 0.40
CA VAL A 13 4.59 -1.63 -0.49
C VAL A 13 3.34 -0.77 -0.38
N GLY A 14 2.92 -0.43 0.83
CA GLY A 14 1.75 0.42 1.05
C GLY A 14 1.86 1.78 0.36
N LEU A 15 2.99 2.48 0.54
CA LEU A 15 3.25 3.77 -0.09
C LEU A 15 3.39 3.66 -1.61
N PHE A 16 3.99 2.59 -2.13
CA PHE A 16 4.05 2.32 -3.56
C PHE A 16 2.64 2.16 -4.17
N LEU A 17 1.77 1.41 -3.50
CA LEU A 17 0.39 1.20 -3.93
C LEU A 17 -0.41 2.52 -3.95
N VAL A 18 -0.18 3.45 -3.02
CA VAL A 18 -0.77 4.81 -3.07
C VAL A 18 -0.38 5.54 -4.36
N GLY A 19 0.88 5.43 -4.79
CA GLY A 19 1.31 5.96 -6.09
C GLY A 19 0.52 5.34 -7.25
N GLY A 20 0.27 4.03 -7.19
CA GLY A 20 -0.59 3.30 -8.13
C GLY A 20 -2.03 3.83 -8.15
N VAL A 21 -2.64 4.11 -7.00
CA VAL A 21 -3.98 4.73 -6.89
C VAL A 21 -4.03 6.04 -7.66
N VAL A 22 -3.09 6.95 -7.40
CA VAL A 22 -3.05 8.26 -8.06
C VAL A 22 -2.88 8.12 -9.57
N SER A 23 -2.00 7.22 -10.01
CA SER A 23 -1.80 6.94 -11.44
C SER A 23 -3.06 6.43 -12.12
N PHE A 24 -3.77 5.48 -11.50
CA PHE A 24 -4.93 4.83 -12.09
C PHE A 24 -6.18 5.71 -12.06
N LEU A 25 -6.32 6.56 -11.05
CA LEU A 25 -7.34 7.60 -11.04
C LEU A 25 -7.17 8.56 -12.23
N LYS A 26 -5.93 8.96 -12.54
CA LYS A 26 -5.64 9.82 -13.71
C LYS A 26 -5.93 9.12 -15.05
N GLN A 27 -5.86 7.80 -15.10
CA GLN A 27 -6.17 6.99 -16.28
C GLN A 27 -7.66 6.62 -16.40
N GLY A 28 -8.50 7.00 -15.44
CA GLY A 28 -9.92 6.64 -15.42
C GLY A 28 -10.21 5.19 -14.99
N LEU A 29 -9.20 4.45 -14.55
CA LEU A 29 -9.29 3.05 -14.13
C LEU A 29 -9.76 2.94 -12.66
N LYS A 30 -10.98 3.40 -12.40
CA LYS A 30 -11.51 3.62 -11.03
C LYS A 30 -11.57 2.34 -10.18
N VAL A 31 -11.97 1.21 -10.76
CA VAL A 31 -12.08 -0.08 -10.02
C VAL A 31 -10.70 -0.55 -9.54
N PHE A 32 -9.69 -0.46 -10.41
CA PHE A 32 -8.33 -0.84 -10.08
C PHE A 32 -7.68 0.14 -9.10
N ALA A 33 -7.96 1.44 -9.22
CA ALA A 33 -7.55 2.42 -8.22
C ALA A 33 -8.14 2.10 -6.82
N ALA A 34 -9.40 1.68 -6.75
CA ALA A 34 -10.01 1.26 -5.49
C ALA A 34 -9.33 0.00 -4.92
N LEU A 35 -9.05 -1.01 -5.74
CA LEU A 35 -8.31 -2.21 -5.34
C LEU A 35 -6.91 -1.87 -4.80
N LEU A 36 -6.16 -1.02 -5.50
CA LEU A 36 -4.85 -0.55 -5.04
C LEU A 36 -4.96 0.24 -3.73
N GLY A 37 -6.03 1.02 -3.55
CA GLY A 37 -6.30 1.75 -2.32
C GLY A 37 -6.55 0.82 -1.13
N VAL A 38 -7.37 -0.22 -1.31
CA VAL A 38 -7.57 -1.25 -0.28
C VAL A 38 -6.26 -1.95 0.06
N GLY A 39 -5.49 -2.36 -0.96
CA GLY A 39 -4.17 -2.98 -0.75
C GLY A 39 -3.20 -2.06 0.00
N ALA A 40 -3.18 -0.77 -0.33
CA ALA A 40 -2.36 0.22 0.36
C ALA A 40 -2.72 0.33 1.85
N VAL A 41 -4.02 0.43 2.17
CA VAL A 41 -4.50 0.50 3.55
C VAL A 41 -4.11 -0.75 4.33
N LEU A 42 -4.33 -1.94 3.77
CA LEU A 42 -4.00 -3.20 4.44
C LEU A 42 -2.49 -3.35 4.67
N SER A 43 -1.65 -2.98 3.70
CA SER A 43 -0.20 -3.06 3.82
C SER A 43 0.35 -2.07 4.85
N ILE A 44 -0.16 -0.83 4.87
CA ILE A 44 0.23 0.18 5.87
C ILE A 44 -0.25 -0.26 7.26
N ALA A 45 -1.50 -0.70 7.39
CA ALA A 45 -2.03 -1.18 8.66
C ALA A 45 -1.21 -2.37 9.20
N ALA A 46 -0.83 -3.31 8.33
CA ALA A 46 0.05 -4.40 8.70
C ALA A 46 1.41 -3.89 9.19
N GLY A 47 2.06 -2.98 8.45
CA GLY A 47 3.34 -2.40 8.85
C GLY A 47 3.29 -1.64 10.19
N VAL A 48 2.19 -0.93 10.48
CA VAL A 48 1.98 -0.21 11.75
C VAL A 48 1.70 -1.17 12.90
N LEU A 49 0.89 -2.22 12.70
CA LEU A 49 0.53 -3.18 13.74
C LEU A 49 1.66 -4.16 14.07
N TRP A 50 2.64 -4.34 13.18
CA TRP A 50 3.80 -5.20 13.37
C TRP A 50 4.97 -4.53 14.10
N TRP A 51 4.83 -3.23 14.39
CA TRP A 51 5.83 -2.41 15.06
C TRP A 51 5.61 -2.42 16.58
#